data_AF-A0A9W7EVD8-F1
#
_entry.id   AF-A0A9W7EVD8-F1
#
_cell.length_a   1.000
_cell.length_b   1.000
_cell.length_c   1.000
_cell.angle_alpha   90.00
_cell.angle_beta   90.00
_cell.angle_gamma   90.00
#
_symmetry.space_group_name_H-M   'P 1'
#
loop_
_entity.id
_entity.type
_entity.pdbx_description
1 polymer ?
#
loop_
_entity_poly.entity_id
_entity_poly.type
_entity_poly.pdbx_seq_one_letter_code
_entity_poly.pdbx_strand_id
1 'polypeptide(L)'
;MPADVSFGSNIDVNAGKTSIGGEEFALGAVNDLNVENVKVDSAGNKWHPHTTKVLSMLKSNMSGSKSLSFDALSVGCSRRTASGVFFELLQLKTWDYIEVEQSKAYGDIAVSKGVKFDEEVKA
;
A
#
# COMPACT_ATOMS: atom_id res chain seq x y z
N MET A 1 -31.90 30.96 16.41
CA MET A 1 -31.42 29.61 16.02
C MET A 1 -30.77 29.74 14.65
N PRO A 2 -29.46 29.57 14.49
CA PRO A 2 -28.80 29.77 13.20
C PRO A 2 -28.76 28.50 12.34
N ALA A 3 -29.08 28.72 11.06
CA ALA A 3 -28.68 28.08 9.80
C ALA A 3 -28.47 26.56 9.71
N ASP A 4 -29.35 25.97 8.90
CA ASP A 4 -29.12 24.80 8.03
C ASP A 4 -27.83 24.96 7.21
N VAL A 5 -26.96 23.95 7.24
CA VAL A 5 -25.74 23.88 6.41
C VAL A 5 -25.89 22.66 5.51
N SER A 6 -26.41 22.91 4.32
CA SER A 6 -26.44 21.97 3.20
C SER A 6 -25.00 21.63 2.78
N PHE A 7 -24.62 20.36 2.91
CA PHE A 7 -23.32 19.85 2.46
C PHE A 7 -23.43 19.42 0.99
N GLY A 8 -23.37 20.40 0.09
CA GLY A 8 -23.22 20.17 -1.34
C GLY A 8 -21.80 19.71 -1.65
N SER A 9 -21.60 18.40 -1.78
CA SER A 9 -20.34 17.80 -2.22
C SER A 9 -20.16 18.02 -3.73
N ASN A 10 -19.36 19.02 -4.11
CA ASN A 10 -18.63 19.00 -5.37
C ASN A 10 -17.18 19.35 -5.05
N ILE A 11 -16.41 18.31 -4.76
CA ILE A 11 -14.95 18.43 -4.66
C ILE A 11 -14.42 18.08 -6.05
N ASP A 12 -14.07 19.12 -6.79
CA ASP A 12 -13.26 19.00 -8.00
C ASP A 12 -11.93 18.32 -7.65
N VAL A 13 -11.81 17.06 -8.04
CA VAL A 13 -10.55 16.30 -7.99
C VAL A 13 -9.62 16.77 -9.10
N ASN A 14 -9.02 17.93 -8.91
CA ASN A 14 -7.82 18.31 -9.65
C ASN A 14 -6.79 18.90 -8.68
N ALA A 15 -6.21 18.00 -7.87
CA ALA A 15 -5.07 18.33 -7.04
C ALA A 15 -3.79 18.14 -7.85
N GLY A 16 -3.29 19.26 -8.37
CA GLY A 16 -1.88 19.63 -8.41
C GLY A 16 -0.85 18.58 -8.80
N LYS A 17 -0.37 18.68 -10.04
CA LYS A 17 0.96 18.20 -10.43
C LYS A 17 2.04 18.95 -9.60
N THR A 18 2.52 18.36 -8.52
CA THR A 18 3.79 18.78 -7.91
C THR A 18 4.92 17.99 -8.56
N SER A 19 5.61 18.65 -9.48
CA SER A 19 6.84 18.16 -10.09
C SER A 19 7.97 18.23 -9.05
N ILE A 20 8.38 17.07 -8.53
CA ILE A 20 9.69 16.86 -7.89
C ILE A 20 10.27 15.63 -8.57
N GLY A 21 11.42 15.80 -9.24
CA GLY A 21 12.06 14.78 -10.05
C GLY A 21 12.46 13.53 -9.26
N GLY A 22 12.14 12.38 -9.85
CA GLY A 22 12.38 11.03 -9.36
C GLY A 22 11.14 10.20 -9.65
N GLU A 23 11.23 9.23 -10.57
CA GLU A 23 10.06 8.49 -11.07
C GLU A 23 9.24 7.88 -9.93
N GLU A 24 7.93 8.11 -10.01
CA GLU A 24 6.97 8.20 -8.90
C GLU A 24 6.62 6.84 -8.27
N PHE A 25 7.15 6.59 -7.07
CA PHE A 25 7.01 5.37 -6.24
C PHE A 25 5.65 5.23 -5.52
N ALA A 26 4.55 5.73 -6.11
CA ALA A 26 3.29 5.91 -5.40
C ALA A 26 2.44 4.62 -5.33
N LEU A 27 1.78 4.37 -4.18
CA LEU A 27 0.78 3.28 -4.06
C LEU A 27 -0.39 3.44 -5.04
N GLY A 28 -0.56 4.62 -5.64
CA GLY A 28 -1.48 4.86 -6.76
C GLY A 28 -1.33 3.84 -7.89
N ALA A 29 -0.12 3.36 -8.18
CA ALA A 29 0.13 2.32 -9.18
C ALA A 29 -0.44 0.93 -8.79
N VAL A 30 -0.74 0.69 -7.51
CA VAL A 30 -1.37 -0.56 -7.03
C VAL A 30 -2.90 -0.52 -7.22
N ASN A 31 -3.46 0.68 -7.47
CA ASN A 31 -4.90 0.91 -7.52
C ASN A 31 -5.58 0.49 -8.83
N ASP A 32 -4.84 0.21 -9.91
CA ASP A 32 -5.40 -0.18 -11.22
C ASP A 32 -5.95 -1.61 -11.28
N LEU A 33 -6.03 -2.31 -10.15
CA LEU A 33 -6.79 -3.55 -10.03
C LEU A 33 -8.22 -3.25 -9.60
N ASN A 34 -9.04 -2.87 -10.58
CA ASN A 34 -10.49 -2.96 -10.49
C ASN A 34 -10.89 -4.38 -10.05
N VAL A 35 -11.53 -4.49 -8.88
CA VAL A 35 -11.98 -5.74 -8.24
C VAL A 35 -13.23 -6.26 -8.96
N GLU A 36 -13.14 -6.56 -10.25
CA GLU A 36 -14.30 -7.06 -11.01
C GLU A 36 -14.08 -8.39 -11.73
N ASN A 37 -12.90 -9.02 -11.64
CA ASN A 37 -12.67 -10.34 -12.24
C ASN A 37 -11.68 -11.23 -11.47
N VAL A 38 -11.78 -11.28 -10.14
CA VAL A 38 -11.08 -12.32 -9.38
C VAL A 38 -11.91 -13.60 -9.46
N LYS A 39 -11.60 -14.46 -10.46
CA LYS A 39 -11.99 -15.86 -10.40
C LYS A 39 -11.28 -16.45 -9.17
N VAL A 40 -12.06 -16.73 -8.14
CA VAL A 40 -11.57 -17.42 -6.94
C VAL A 40 -11.55 -18.90 -7.29
N ASP A 41 -10.42 -19.34 -7.87
CA ASP A 41 -10.19 -20.73 -8.19
C ASP A 41 -9.98 -21.47 -6.86
N SER A 42 -10.93 -22.31 -6.44
CA SER A 42 -10.93 -23.03 -5.15
C SER A 42 -9.89 -24.15 -5.02
N ALA A 43 -8.67 -23.99 -5.53
CA ALA A 43 -7.64 -25.01 -5.44
C ALA A 43 -6.23 -24.41 -5.23
N GLY A 44 -5.71 -24.60 -4.01
CA GLY A 44 -4.30 -24.37 -3.67
C GLY A 44 -4.04 -23.05 -2.94
N ASN A 45 -2.99 -23.05 -2.12
CA ASN A 45 -2.52 -21.96 -1.26
C ASN A 45 -2.03 -20.71 -2.04
N LYS A 46 -2.84 -20.22 -2.97
CA LYS A 46 -2.53 -19.08 -3.82
C LYS A 46 -2.78 -17.81 -3.03
N TRP A 47 -1.74 -17.03 -2.87
CA TRP A 47 -1.80 -15.76 -2.17
C TRP A 47 -2.74 -14.78 -2.87
N HIS A 48 -3.35 -13.88 -2.10
CA HIS A 48 -4.21 -12.85 -2.67
C HIS A 48 -3.40 -11.99 -3.65
N PRO A 49 -3.90 -11.71 -4.88
CA PRO A 49 -3.10 -11.04 -5.91
C PRO A 49 -2.53 -9.69 -5.49
N HIS A 50 -3.25 -8.96 -4.62
CA HIS A 50 -2.78 -7.69 -4.08
C HIS A 50 -1.60 -7.87 -3.10
N THR A 51 -1.60 -8.93 -2.28
CA THR A 51 -0.49 -9.25 -1.36
C THR A 51 0.80 -9.51 -2.14
N THR A 52 0.73 -10.33 -3.19
CA THR A 52 1.89 -10.66 -4.03
C THR A 52 2.43 -9.43 -4.76
N LYS A 53 1.54 -8.54 -5.23
CA LYS A 53 1.93 -7.26 -5.85
C LYS A 53 2.61 -6.33 -4.86
N VAL A 54 2.07 -6.18 -3.65
CA VAL A 54 2.69 -5.36 -2.60
C VAL A 54 4.07 -5.92 -2.26
N LEU A 55 4.23 -7.23 -2.12
CA LEU A 55 5.54 -7.83 -1.88
C LEU A 55 6.53 -7.55 -3.02
N SER A 56 6.11 -7.68 -4.29
CA SER A 56 6.95 -7.36 -5.46
C SER A 56 7.38 -5.89 -5.48
N MET A 57 6.46 -4.99 -5.15
CA MET A 57 6.74 -3.56 -5.01
C MET A 57 7.75 -3.30 -3.88
N LEU A 58 7.61 -3.95 -2.73
CA LEU A 58 8.58 -3.85 -1.63
C LEU A 58 9.95 -4.39 -2.03
N LYS A 59 10.03 -5.56 -2.69
CA LYS A 59 11.28 -6.14 -3.22
C LYS A 59 12.03 -5.18 -4.13
N SER A 60 11.31 -4.54 -5.05
CA SER A 60 11.89 -3.58 -5.99
C SER A 60 12.46 -2.35 -5.28
N ASN A 61 11.73 -1.81 -4.30
CA ASN A 61 12.09 -0.59 -3.57
C ASN A 61 13.16 -0.83 -2.47
N MET A 62 13.27 -2.04 -1.93
CA MET A 62 14.28 -2.40 -0.92
C MET A 62 15.55 -3.04 -1.50
N SER A 63 15.73 -2.98 -2.83
CA SER A 63 16.96 -3.43 -3.48
C SER A 63 18.17 -2.56 -3.08
N GLY A 64 17.96 -1.26 -2.87
CA GLY A 64 18.99 -0.30 -2.42
C GLY A 64 18.82 0.22 -0.99
N SER A 65 17.72 -0.09 -0.32
CA SER A 65 17.34 0.50 0.98
C SER A 65 17.05 -0.59 2.02
N LYS A 66 17.48 -0.37 3.27
CA LYS A 66 17.25 -1.32 4.39
C LYS A 66 15.79 -1.31 4.88
N SER A 67 15.11 -0.17 4.75
CA SER A 67 13.73 0.02 5.16
C SER A 67 13.03 1.06 4.29
N LEU A 68 11.69 1.05 4.30
CA LEU A 68 10.82 2.01 3.64
C LEU A 68 9.88 2.64 4.67
N SER A 69 9.51 3.90 4.45
CA SER A 69 8.53 4.65 5.25
C SER A 69 7.14 4.47 4.65
N PHE A 70 6.16 4.08 5.47
CA PHE A 70 4.77 3.96 5.01
C PHE A 70 4.15 5.32 4.67
N ASP A 71 4.50 6.37 5.41
CA ASP A 71 4.08 7.73 5.08
C ASP A 71 4.59 8.11 3.69
N ALA A 72 5.88 7.90 3.41
CA ALA A 72 6.45 8.19 2.09
C ALA A 72 5.78 7.40 0.95
N LEU A 73 5.42 6.14 1.20
CA LEU A 73 4.70 5.31 0.22
C LEU A 73 3.27 5.83 -0.03
N SER A 74 2.59 6.29 1.03
CA SER A 74 1.17 6.67 0.97
C SER A 74 0.91 8.12 0.58
N VAL A 75 1.95 8.96 0.47
CA VAL A 75 1.85 10.32 -0.08
C VAL A 75 1.19 10.27 -1.47
N GLY A 76 0.23 11.17 -1.70
CA GLY A 76 -0.49 11.28 -2.97
C GLY A 76 -1.52 10.17 -3.24
N CYS A 77 -1.66 9.19 -2.34
CA CYS A 77 -2.55 8.05 -2.55
C CYS A 77 -3.94 8.30 -1.96
N SER A 78 -4.97 7.69 -2.56
CA SER A 78 -6.31 7.73 -2.00
C SER A 78 -6.35 6.99 -0.65
N ARG A 79 -7.22 7.43 0.27
CA ARG A 79 -7.44 6.73 1.56
C ARG A 79 -7.74 5.24 1.35
N ARG A 80 -8.54 4.91 0.34
CA ARG A 80 -8.88 3.52 -0.01
C ARG A 80 -7.63 2.70 -0.33
N THR A 81 -6.75 3.26 -1.16
CA THR A 81 -5.51 2.60 -1.59
C THR A 81 -4.54 2.45 -0.41
N ALA A 82 -4.34 3.51 0.38
CA ALA A 82 -3.47 3.47 1.55
C ALA A 82 -3.93 2.41 2.57
N SER A 83 -5.24 2.35 2.88
CA SER A 83 -5.81 1.34 3.77
C SER A 83 -5.69 -0.08 3.21
N GLY A 84 -5.88 -0.27 1.90
CA GLY A 84 -5.72 -1.55 1.25
C GLY A 84 -4.28 -2.06 1.38
N VAL A 85 -3.30 -1.22 1.05
CA VAL A 85 -1.88 -1.58 1.15
C VAL A 85 -1.48 -1.82 2.60
N PHE A 86 -1.93 -0.97 3.53
CA PHE A 86 -1.69 -1.19 4.95
C PHE A 86 -2.17 -2.58 5.40
N PHE A 87 -3.35 -3.00 4.97
CA PHE A 87 -3.86 -4.34 5.25
C PHE A 87 -3.00 -5.46 4.63
N GLU A 88 -2.49 -5.27 3.41
CA GLU A 88 -1.55 -6.22 2.79
C GLU A 88 -0.22 -6.31 3.56
N LEU A 89 0.27 -5.20 4.14
CA LEU A 89 1.45 -5.22 5.02
C LEU A 89 1.21 -6.07 6.27
N LEU A 90 0.01 -6.02 6.87
CA LEU A 90 -0.33 -6.86 8.02
C LEU A 90 -0.27 -8.35 7.68
N GLN A 91 -0.75 -8.72 6.50
CA GLN A 91 -0.68 -10.11 6.02
C GLN A 91 0.77 -10.55 5.82
N LEU A 92 1.58 -9.71 5.16
CA LEU A 92 3.01 -9.99 4.94
C LEU A 92 3.80 -10.15 6.24
N LYS A 93 3.48 -9.33 7.25
CA LYS A 93 4.10 -9.44 8.58
C LYS A 93 3.70 -10.75 9.28
N THR A 94 2.44 -11.18 9.14
CA THR A 94 1.93 -12.42 9.75
C THR A 94 2.71 -13.66 9.32
N TRP A 95 3.31 -13.63 8.13
CA TRP A 95 4.09 -14.75 7.58
C TRP A 95 5.61 -14.50 7.56
N ASP A 96 6.08 -13.47 8.27
CA ASP A 96 7.50 -13.09 8.40
C ASP A 96 8.21 -12.73 7.08
N TYR A 97 7.46 -12.26 6.09
CA TYR A 97 8.04 -11.72 4.86
C TYR A 97 8.59 -10.32 5.08
N ILE A 98 7.97 -9.53 5.95
CA ILE A 98 8.39 -8.17 6.30
C ILE A 98 8.42 -7.99 7.81
N GLU A 99 9.19 -7.01 8.27
CA GLU A 99 9.12 -6.47 9.61
C GLU A 99 8.52 -5.07 9.57
N VAL A 100 7.73 -4.72 10.58
CA VAL A 100 7.11 -3.39 10.72
C VAL A 100 7.37 -2.84 12.11
N GLU A 101 7.81 -1.59 12.19
CA GLU A 101 8.12 -0.90 13.44
C GLU A 101 7.45 0.48 13.46
N GLN A 102 6.75 0.79 14.56
CA GLN A 102 6.14 2.10 14.82
C GLN A 102 6.57 2.57 16.21
N SER A 103 7.47 3.55 16.27
CA SER A 103 8.06 4.03 17.53
C SER A 103 7.15 4.96 18.34
N LYS A 104 6.18 5.61 17.68
CA LYS A 104 5.24 6.57 18.28
C LYS A 104 3.82 6.27 17.85
N ALA A 105 2.86 6.46 18.75
CA ALA A 105 1.44 6.36 18.42
C ALA A 105 1.08 7.26 17.23
N TYR A 106 0.46 6.66 16.20
CA TYR A 106 0.13 7.31 14.93
C TYR A 106 1.31 7.97 14.22
N GLY A 107 2.54 7.54 14.53
CA GLY A 107 3.74 7.93 13.80
C GLY A 107 3.94 7.07 12.55
N ASP A 108 4.96 7.41 11.78
CA ASP A 108 5.38 6.65 10.61
C ASP A 108 5.67 5.17 10.95
N ILE A 109 5.45 4.32 9.97
CA ILE A 109 5.69 2.88 10.07
C ILE A 109 6.88 2.54 9.17
N ALA A 110 7.97 2.13 9.81
CA ALA A 110 9.13 1.63 9.09
C ALA A 110 8.89 0.16 8.70
N VAL A 111 8.93 -0.11 7.40
CA VAL A 111 8.83 -1.46 6.84
C VAL A 111 10.23 -1.93 6.47
N SER A 112 10.66 -3.10 6.91
CA SER A 112 11.96 -3.68 6.58
C SER A 112 11.84 -5.16 6.19
N LYS A 113 12.94 -5.76 5.72
CA LYS A 113 12.96 -7.14 5.23
C LYS A 113 12.79 -8.12 6.40
N GLY A 114 11.82 -9.03 6.28
CA GLY A 114 11.65 -10.16 7.18
C GLY A 114 12.53 -11.35 6.79
N VAL A 115 12.49 -12.40 7.61
CA VAL A 115 13.30 -13.62 7.40
C VAL A 115 13.01 -14.28 6.06
N LYS A 116 11.75 -14.24 5.63
CA LYS A 116 11.29 -14.87 4.37
C LYS A 116 11.21 -13.89 3.20
N PHE A 117 11.77 -12.69 3.35
CA PHE A 117 11.61 -11.63 2.33
C PHE A 117 12.06 -12.09 0.95
N ASP A 118 13.20 -12.77 0.85
CA ASP A 118 13.76 -13.22 -0.44
C ASP A 118 13.14 -14.54 -0.94
N GLU A 119 12.28 -15.20 -0.16
CA GLU A 119 11.58 -16.41 -0.60
C GLU A 119 10.61 -16.10 -1.75
N GLU A 120 10.46 -17.08 -2.64
CA GLU A 120 9.54 -17.00 -3.76
C GLU A 120 8.13 -17.38 -3.27
N VAL A 121 7.18 -16.47 -3.43
CA VAL A 121 5.78 -16.74 -3.09
C VAL A 121 5.20 -17.66 -4.16
N LYS A 122 4.73 -18.84 -3.75
CA LYS A 122 4.01 -19.75 -4.65
C LYS A 122 2.66 -19.13 -5.02
N ALA A 123 2.57 -18.66 -6.26
CA ALA A 123 1.36 -18.13 -6.89
C ALA A 123 0.50 -19.25 -7.52
#